data_AF-A0A3D0LY24-F1
#
_entry.id   AF-A0A3D0LY24-F1
#
_cell.length_a   1.000
_cell.length_b   1.000
_cell.length_c   1.000
_cell.angle_alpha   90.00
_cell.angle_beta   90.00
_cell.angle_gamma   90.00
#
_symmetry.space_group_name_H-M   'P 1'
#
loop_
_entity.id
_entity.type
_entity.pdbx_description
1 polymer ?
#
loop_
_entity_poly.entity_id
_entity_poly.type
_entity_poly.pdbx_seq_one_letter_code
_entity_poly.pdbx_strand_id
1 'polypeptide(L)' 'MLERDDRQESIIVVDTENGRQGLLVTEIQPTVKGVVVVCQGGDQPLVQERIINTITTALNISSKRVCVTKLSG' A
#
# COMPACT_ATOMS: atom_id res chain seq x y z
N MET A 1 -5.41 14.24 11.57
CA MET A 1 -5.75 12.92 11.00
C MET A 1 -4.43 12.21 10.72
N LEU A 2 -4.08 11.23 11.55
CA LEU A 2 -2.81 10.50 11.45
C LEU A 2 -3.03 9.30 10.51
N GLU A 3 -2.46 9.35 9.31
CA GLU A 3 -2.26 8.17 8.46
C GLU A 3 -1.27 7.24 9.19
N ARG A 4 -1.73 6.06 9.63
CA ARG A 4 -0.87 5.03 10.19
C ARG A 4 -0.23 4.27 9.03
N ASP A 5 1.09 4.39 8.89
CA ASP A 5 1.89 3.57 7.98
C ASP A 5 2.12 2.21 8.68
N ASP A 6 1.55 1.12 8.14
CA ASP A 6 1.62 -0.25 8.68
C ASP A 6 3.02 -0.87 8.50
N ARG A 7 4.07 -0.20 8.99
CA ARG A 7 5.42 -0.76 9.09
C ARG A 7 5.62 -1.31 10.51
N GLN A 8 5.49 -2.63 10.65
CA GLN A 8 5.87 -3.35 11.86
C GLN A 8 7.26 -3.98 11.68
N GLU A 9 8.24 -3.47 12.40
CA GLU A 9 9.58 -4.03 12.50
C GLU A 9 9.64 -4.91 13.76
N SER A 10 9.59 -6.23 13.60
CA SER A 10 9.93 -7.15 14.71
C SER A 10 11.43 -7.34 14.71
N ILE A 11 12.12 -7.37 15.86
CA ILE A 11 13.54 -7.73 15.94
C ILE A 11 13.65 -8.94 16.88
N ILE A 12 14.19 -10.06 16.39
CA ILE A 12 14.43 -11.27 17.17
C ILE A 12 15.91 -11.27 17.53
N VAL A 13 16.20 -11.10 18.81
CA VAL A 13 17.57 -11.21 19.35
C VAL A 13 17.79 -12.66 19.77
N VAL A 14 18.78 -13.31 19.15
CA VAL A 14 19.20 -14.67 19.52
C VAL A 14 20.56 -14.55 20.22
N ASP A 15 20.62 -14.94 21.50
CA ASP A 15 21.89 -15.10 22.21
C ASP A 15 22.51 -16.44 21.82
N THR A 16 23.71 -16.40 21.24
CA THR A 16 24.54 -17.59 20.98
C THR A 16 25.80 -17.52 21.84
N GLU A 17 26.47 -18.65 22.07
CA GLU A 17 27.67 -18.71 22.93
C GLU A 17 28.82 -17.78 22.49
N ASN A 18 28.77 -17.24 21.27
CA ASN A 18 29.76 -16.31 20.71
C ASN A 18 29.35 -14.83 20.72
N GLY A 19 28.26 -14.48 21.42
CA GLY A 19 27.76 -13.11 21.56
C GLY A 19 26.45 -12.84 20.82
N ARG A 20 25.85 -11.67 21.10
CA ARG A 20 24.56 -11.24 20.54
C ARG A 20 24.67 -11.08 19.03
N GLN A 21 24.02 -11.95 18.28
CA GLN A 21 23.92 -11.85 16.83
C GLN A 21 22.50 -11.42 16.47
N GLY A 22 22.34 -10.17 16.03
CA GLY A 22 21.05 -9.66 15.55
C GLY A 22 20.68 -10.37 14.25
N LEU A 23 19.68 -11.25 14.29
CA LEU A 23 19.10 -11.83 13.09
C LEU A 23 18.19 -10.78 12.45
N LEU A 24 18.52 -10.30 11.26
CA LEU A 24 17.70 -9.34 10.52
C LEU A 24 16.33 -9.99 10.27
N VAL A 25 15.33 -9.54 11.02
CA VAL A 25 13.96 -10.02 10.87
C VAL A 25 13.36 -9.38 9.63
N THR A 26 12.76 -10.23 8.82
CA THR A 26 12.08 -9.95 7.57
C THR A 26 11.34 -8.60 7.56
N GLU A 27 11.75 -7.70 6.66
CA GLU A 27 11.03 -6.45 6.39
C GLU A 27 9.70 -6.77 5.71
N ILE A 28 8.58 -6.61 6.42
CA ILE A 28 7.25 -6.81 5.87
C ILE A 28 6.93 -5.60 4.97
N GLN A 29 7.26 -5.70 3.68
CA GLN A 29 6.82 -4.71 2.71
C GLN A 29 5.29 -4.76 2.58
N PRO A 30 4.62 -3.62 2.33
CA PRO A 30 3.19 -3.61 2.06
C PRO A 30 2.92 -4.46 0.81
N THR A 31 1.91 -5.33 0.89
CA THR A 31 1.59 -6.29 -0.18
C THR A 31 1.16 -5.57 -1.47
N VAL A 32 0.68 -4.33 -1.40
CA VAL A 32 0.23 -3.54 -2.56
C VAL A 32 0.97 -2.20 -2.64
N LYS A 33 1.69 -1.99 -3.76
CA LYS A 33 2.44 -0.75 -4.04
C LYS A 33 1.61 0.32 -4.76
N GLY A 34 0.58 -0.07 -5.50
CA GLY A 34 -0.35 0.82 -6.19
C GLY A 34 -1.39 0.07 -7.01
N VAL A 35 -2.43 0.78 -7.44
CA VAL A 35 -3.60 0.24 -8.17
C VAL A 35 -3.91 1.13 -9.36
N VAL A 36 -4.15 0.53 -10.52
CA VAL A 36 -4.61 1.21 -11.74
C VAL A 36 -5.98 0.65 -12.13
N VAL A 37 -6.94 1.55 -12.37
CA VAL A 37 -8.29 1.22 -12.81
C VAL A 37 -8.50 1.81 -14.20
N VAL A 38 -8.86 0.94 -15.15
CA VAL A 38 -9.18 1.34 -16.52
C VAL A 38 -10.66 1.08 -16.75
N CYS A 39 -11.44 2.14 -16.97
CA CYS A 39 -12.89 2.03 -17.10
C CYS A 39 -13.47 3.02 -18.12
N GLN A 40 -14.66 2.73 -18.62
CA GLN A 40 -15.43 3.71 -19.38
C GLN A 40 -15.76 4.90 -18.48
N GLY A 41 -15.61 6.12 -19.01
CA GLY A 41 -15.76 7.35 -18.22
C GLY A 41 -14.64 7.59 -17.21
N GLY A 42 -13.52 6.87 -17.28
CA GLY A 42 -12.34 7.10 -16.43
C GLY A 42 -11.64 8.45 -16.66
N ASP A 43 -12.11 9.24 -17.63
CA ASP A 43 -11.77 10.64 -17.90
C ASP A 43 -12.75 11.64 -17.25
N GLN A 44 -13.85 11.17 -16.65
CA GLN A 44 -14.82 12.03 -15.98
C GLN A 44 -14.39 12.24 -14.51
N PRO A 45 -14.21 13.50 -14.06
CA PRO A 45 -13.74 13.78 -12.70
C PRO A 45 -14.59 13.14 -11.60
N LEU A 46 -15.92 13.13 -11.77
CA LEU A 46 -16.85 12.53 -10.82
C LEU A 46 -16.68 11.00 -10.72
N VAL A 47 -16.37 10.33 -11.83
CA VAL A 47 -16.12 8.88 -11.86
C VAL A 47 -14.77 8.58 -11.22
N GLN A 48 -13.74 9.37 -11.54
CA GLN A 48 -12.42 9.23 -10.93
C GLN A 48 -12.47 9.39 -9.40
N GLU A 49 -13.13 10.44 -8.89
CA GLU A 49 -13.25 10.69 -7.45
C GLU A 49 -13.95 9.54 -6.73
N ARG A 50 -15.08 9.05 -7.27
CA ARG A 50 -15.82 7.92 -6.69
C ARG A 50 -14.98 6.65 -6.62
N ILE A 51 -14.26 6.33 -7.70
CA ILE A 51 -13.41 5.14 -7.75
C ILE A 51 -12.22 5.29 -6.80
N ILE A 52 -11.54 6.43 -6.80
CA ILE A 52 -10.40 6.70 -5.91
C ILE A 52 -10.83 6.54 -4.45
N ASN A 53 -11.94 7.15 -4.04
CA ASN A 53 -12.47 7.00 -2.68
C ASN A 53 -12.79 5.55 -2.34
N THR A 54 -13.46 4.83 -3.25
CA THR A 54 -13.82 3.43 -3.05
C THR A 54 -12.59 2.54 -2.86
N ILE A 55 -11.57 2.68 -3.71
CA ILE A 55 -10.34 1.88 -3.64
C ILE A 55 -9.52 2.24 -2.40
N THR A 56 -9.39 3.53 -2.10
CA THR A 56 -8.69 4.03 -0.90
C THR A 56 -9.32 3.42 0.37
N THR A 57 -10.66 3.40 0.47
CA THR A 57 -11.37 2.81 1.61
C THR A 57 -11.31 1.28 1.64
N ALA A 58 -11.53 0.61 0.50
CA ALA A 58 -11.58 -0.85 0.45
C ALA A 58 -10.22 -1.51 0.70
N LEU A 59 -9.13 -0.88 0.24
CA LEU A 59 -7.77 -1.41 0.35
C LEU A 59 -6.92 -0.74 1.43
N ASN A 60 -7.46 0.28 2.12
CA ASN A 60 -6.72 1.09 3.10
C ASN A 60 -5.37 1.61 2.54
N ILE A 61 -5.39 2.11 1.30
CA ILE A 61 -4.20 2.69 0.63
C ILE A 61 -4.42 4.16 0.33
N SER A 62 -3.35 4.96 0.31
CA SER A 62 -3.43 6.38 -0.07
C SER A 62 -3.95 6.56 -1.50
N SER A 63 -4.77 7.59 -1.73
CA SER A 63 -5.26 7.98 -3.06
C SER A 63 -4.14 8.29 -4.05
N LYS A 64 -2.96 8.71 -3.58
CA LYS A 64 -1.74 8.90 -4.38
C LYS A 64 -1.25 7.59 -5.04
N ARG A 65 -1.67 6.44 -4.52
CA ARG A 65 -1.35 5.10 -5.03
C ARG A 65 -2.45 4.54 -5.94
N VAL A 66 -3.49 5.33 -6.25
CA VAL A 66 -4.60 4.93 -7.12
C VAL A 66 -4.61 5.81 -8.37
N CYS A 67 -4.60 5.18 -9.54
CA CYS A 67 -4.75 5.85 -10.83
C CYS A 67 -6.03 5.36 -11.51
N VAL A 68 -6.84 6.27 -12.04
CA VAL A 68 -8.05 5.95 -12.80
C VAL A 68 -7.93 6.59 -14.17
N THR A 69 -8.07 5.80 -15.23
CA THR A 69 -7.95 6.26 -16.61
C THR A 69 -9.04 5.68 -17.49
N LYS A 70 -9.32 6.38 -18.60
CA LYS A 70 -10.29 5.93 -19.60
C LYS A 70 -9.80 4.67 -20.28
N LEU A 71 -10.69 3.72 -20.53
CA LEU A 71 -10.43 2.61 -21.42
C LEU A 71 -10.22 3.13 -22.85
N SER A 72 -8.96 3.15 -23.29
CA SER A 72 -8.58 3.38 -24.69
C SER A 72 -8.52 2.02 -25.39
N GLY A 73 -9.42 1.79 -26.34
CA GLY A 73 -9.45 0.62 -27.21
C GLY A 73 -9.02 0.98 -28.62
#